data_AF-A0A418VZZ0-F1
#
_entry.id   AF-A0A418VZZ0-F1
#
_cell.length_a   1.000
_cell.length_b   1.000
_cell.length_c   1.000
_cell.angle_alpha   90.00
_cell.angle_beta   90.00
_cell.angle_gamma   90.00
#
_symmetry.space_group_name_H-M   'P 1'
#
loop_
_entity.id
_entity.type
_entity.pdbx_description
1 polymer ?
#
loop_
_entity_poly.entity_id
_entity_poly.type
_entity_poly.pdbx_seq_one_letter_code
_entity_poly.pdbx_strand_id
1 'polypeptide(L)'
;MLNAHLRNKLRWSADDDGEARLLEDTATATLFERLAYLPDETLIRILFDPSLWGETIMEPLPRTVEKVEFWPSWTSLEGRPVEPDVAITFDNGVLVVEAKRFDRINSQNPEQIAKEWWVATQRSARVWILAVSGLRDRPSAVADLRRQTLDCLRRIAKTDCSNDFHLGYGSWRGLYDLMNRVLGGERPEHRRLLADVRDGLGAHGVPMSPPVWLVELLGAPWAALRPSQGSENAFPLWS
;
A
#
# COMPACT_ATOMS: atom_id res chain seq x y z
N MET A 1 -12.36 4.56 3.43
CA MET A 1 -12.25 6.01 3.22
C MET A 1 -12.78 6.85 4.39
N LEU A 2 -13.32 6.26 5.47
CA LEU A 2 -13.82 7.04 6.61
C LEU A 2 -12.69 7.81 7.30
N ASN A 3 -11.54 7.17 7.52
CA ASN A 3 -10.38 7.82 8.15
C ASN A 3 -9.81 8.93 7.27
N ALA A 4 -9.78 8.73 5.94
CA ALA A 4 -9.37 9.79 5.03
C ALA A 4 -10.29 11.02 5.14
N HIS A 5 -11.60 10.81 5.30
CA HIS A 5 -12.56 11.89 5.54
C HIS A 5 -12.31 12.56 6.90
N LEU A 6 -12.27 11.78 7.98
CA LEU A 6 -12.11 12.28 9.36
C LEU A 6 -10.79 13.06 9.57
N ARG A 7 -9.74 12.74 8.80
CA ARG A 7 -8.42 13.36 8.90
C ARG A 7 -8.18 14.48 7.87
N ASN A 8 -9.20 14.92 7.13
CA ASN A 8 -9.08 15.93 6.05
C ASN A 8 -8.04 15.53 4.97
N LYS A 9 -7.93 14.23 4.71
CA LYS A 9 -7.05 13.62 3.71
C LYS A 9 -7.78 13.27 2.40
N LEU A 10 -9.11 13.37 2.37
CA LEU A 10 -9.86 13.41 1.12
C LEU A 10 -9.48 14.68 0.36
N ARG A 11 -8.57 14.55 -0.61
CA ARG A 11 -8.37 15.58 -1.61
C ARG A 11 -8.61 15.00 -2.99
N TRP A 12 -9.04 15.88 -3.88
CA TRP A 12 -9.34 15.61 -5.27
C TRP A 12 -8.29 16.32 -6.11
N SER A 13 -7.67 15.63 -7.06
CA SER A 13 -7.08 16.31 -8.21
C SER A 13 -8.04 16.14 -9.38
N ALA A 14 -8.54 17.25 -9.91
CA ALA A 14 -9.07 17.23 -11.27
C ALA A 14 -7.85 17.14 -12.18
N ASP A 15 -7.73 16.04 -12.92
CA ASP A 15 -6.79 16.00 -14.04
C ASP A 15 -7.37 16.86 -15.19
N ASP A 16 -6.56 17.16 -16.22
CA ASP A 16 -6.96 18.02 -17.35
C ASP A 16 -8.24 17.54 -18.09
N ASP A 17 -8.65 16.29 -17.88
CA ASP A 17 -9.85 15.66 -18.44
C ASP A 17 -11.13 15.83 -17.56
N GLY A 18 -11.05 16.51 -16.42
CA GLY A 18 -12.20 16.77 -15.53
C GLY A 18 -12.60 15.58 -14.63
N GLU A 19 -11.88 14.45 -14.70
CA GLU A 19 -12.05 13.31 -13.81
C GLU A 19 -11.39 13.59 -12.44
N ALA A 20 -12.19 13.54 -11.38
CA ALA A 20 -11.72 13.76 -10.03
C ALA A 20 -11.01 12.49 -9.53
N ARG A 21 -9.68 12.45 -9.63
CA ARG A 21 -8.89 11.33 -9.11
C ARG A 21 -8.64 11.51 -7.62
N LEU A 22 -8.99 10.47 -6.88
CA LEU A 22 -8.76 10.37 -5.45
C LEU A 22 -7.26 10.14 -5.17
N LEU A 23 -6.66 10.90 -4.24
CA LEU A 23 -5.21 10.91 -3.94
C LEU A 23 -4.68 9.64 -3.25
N GLU A 24 -3.36 9.50 -3.15
CA GLU A 24 -2.62 8.48 -2.38
C GLU A 24 -3.28 8.08 -1.05
N ASP A 25 -3.62 9.07 -0.23
CA ASP A 25 -4.24 8.88 1.09
C ASP A 25 -5.53 8.03 1.04
N THR A 26 -6.29 8.16 -0.04
CA THR A 26 -7.55 7.45 -0.18
C THR A 26 -7.36 6.00 -0.60
N ALA A 27 -6.32 5.69 -1.38
CA ALA A 27 -5.92 4.30 -1.67
C ALA A 27 -5.46 3.59 -0.39
N THR A 28 -4.67 4.28 0.44
CA THR A 28 -4.29 3.82 1.79
C THR A 28 -5.52 3.50 2.61
N ALA A 29 -6.48 4.43 2.72
CA ALA A 29 -7.72 4.19 3.46
C ALA A 29 -8.59 3.07 2.86
N THR A 30 -8.60 2.91 1.53
CA THR A 30 -9.37 1.86 0.84
C THR A 30 -8.86 0.47 1.22
N LEU A 31 -7.55 0.28 1.33
CA LEU A 31 -6.97 -1.03 1.64
C LEU A 31 -6.83 -1.25 3.15
N PHE A 32 -6.18 -0.33 3.86
CA PHE A 32 -5.81 -0.55 5.26
C PHE A 32 -6.99 -0.47 6.24
N GLU A 33 -8.05 0.30 5.94
CA GLU A 33 -9.27 0.23 6.77
C GLU A 33 -9.94 -1.14 6.68
N ARG A 34 -9.88 -1.79 5.51
CA ARG A 34 -10.49 -3.11 5.29
C ARG A 34 -9.66 -4.20 5.97
N LEU A 35 -8.34 -4.09 5.86
CA LEU A 35 -7.41 -4.96 6.58
C LEU A 35 -7.61 -4.87 8.10
N ALA A 36 -7.84 -3.67 8.65
CA ALA A 36 -8.03 -3.46 10.08
C ALA A 36 -9.27 -4.16 10.67
N TYR A 37 -10.23 -4.59 9.84
CA TYR A 37 -11.41 -5.35 10.30
C TYR A 37 -11.22 -6.87 10.23
N LEU A 38 -10.09 -7.35 9.71
CA LEU A 38 -9.81 -8.79 9.67
C LEU A 38 -9.43 -9.29 11.07
N PRO A 39 -9.67 -10.58 11.36
CA PRO A 39 -9.12 -11.21 12.57
C PRO A 39 -7.60 -11.05 12.62
N ASP A 40 -7.04 -10.82 13.81
CA ASP A 40 -5.60 -10.58 14.04
C ASP A 40 -4.71 -11.56 13.29
N GLU A 41 -4.99 -12.86 13.41
CA GLU A 41 -4.24 -13.92 12.73
C GLU A 41 -4.21 -13.73 11.20
N THR A 42 -5.35 -13.33 10.62
CA THR A 42 -5.46 -13.10 9.17
C THR A 42 -4.73 -11.84 8.75
N LEU A 43 -4.87 -10.75 9.51
CA LEU A 43 -4.17 -9.49 9.26
C LEU A 43 -2.66 -9.68 9.35
N ILE A 44 -2.17 -10.31 10.42
CA ILE A 44 -0.75 -10.60 10.63
C ILE A 44 -0.22 -11.49 9.51
N ARG A 45 -0.95 -12.55 9.12
CA ARG A 45 -0.56 -13.41 8.00
C ARG A 45 -0.39 -12.66 6.68
N ILE A 46 -1.21 -11.63 6.42
CA ILE A 46 -1.07 -10.78 5.24
C ILE A 46 0.15 -9.85 5.39
N LEU A 47 0.25 -9.11 6.49
CA LEU A 47 1.30 -8.09 6.66
C LEU A 47 2.71 -8.67 6.80
N PHE A 48 2.83 -9.90 7.31
CA PHE A 48 4.08 -10.61 7.51
C PHE A 48 4.29 -11.77 6.52
N ASP A 49 3.54 -11.80 5.42
CA ASP A 49 3.75 -12.78 4.36
C ASP A 49 5.18 -12.63 3.79
N PRO A 50 5.97 -13.73 3.69
CA PRO A 50 7.37 -13.66 3.25
C PRO A 50 7.58 -12.98 1.90
N SER A 51 6.58 -12.95 1.02
CA SER A 51 6.68 -12.26 -0.28
C SER A 51 6.80 -10.74 -0.17
N LEU A 52 6.45 -10.15 0.97
CA LEU A 52 6.62 -8.73 1.24
C LEU A 52 8.00 -8.38 1.78
N TRP A 53 8.79 -9.34 2.27
CA TRP A 53 10.00 -9.07 3.02
C TRP A 53 11.22 -9.60 2.27
N GLY A 54 12.17 -8.71 1.98
CA GLY A 54 13.41 -9.08 1.26
C GLY A 54 14.42 -9.85 2.13
N GLU A 55 14.11 -10.05 3.40
CA GLU A 55 14.92 -10.74 4.39
C GLU A 55 14.01 -11.58 5.29
N THR A 56 14.57 -12.62 5.92
CA THR A 56 13.84 -13.39 6.93
C THR A 56 13.53 -12.49 8.11
N ILE A 57 12.24 -12.22 8.35
CA ILE A 57 11.79 -11.51 9.54
C ILE A 57 12.18 -12.34 10.76
N MET A 58 12.80 -11.73 11.75
CA MET A 58 13.19 -12.43 12.97
C MET A 58 11.95 -12.93 13.73
N GLU A 59 11.97 -14.17 14.19
CA GLU A 59 10.94 -14.68 15.11
C GLU A 59 11.14 -14.10 16.53
N PRO A 60 10.07 -13.97 17.35
CA PRO A 60 8.69 -14.34 17.04
C PRO A 60 7.94 -13.28 16.22
N LEU A 61 7.07 -13.71 15.30
CA LEU A 61 6.04 -12.85 14.72
C LEU A 61 5.04 -12.35 15.79
N PRO A 62 4.36 -11.21 15.56
CA PRO A 62 3.31 -10.73 16.45
C PRO A 62 2.13 -11.72 16.54
N ARG A 63 1.35 -11.63 17.63
CA ARG A 63 0.19 -12.50 17.86
C ARG A 63 -1.14 -11.75 17.90
N THR A 64 -1.13 -10.52 18.38
CA THR A 64 -2.34 -9.71 18.53
C THR A 64 -2.14 -8.30 18.01
N VAL A 65 -3.20 -7.72 17.47
CA VAL A 65 -3.24 -6.34 16.99
C VAL A 65 -3.85 -5.49 18.08
N GLU A 66 -3.06 -4.57 18.64
CA GLU A 66 -3.52 -3.70 19.73
C GLU A 66 -4.19 -2.44 19.21
N LYS A 67 -3.67 -1.87 18.12
CA LYS A 67 -4.15 -0.59 17.59
C LYS A 67 -3.80 -0.41 16.12
N VAL A 68 -4.71 0.20 15.35
CA VAL A 68 -4.46 0.69 13.99
C VAL A 68 -4.75 2.19 13.95
N GLU A 69 -3.76 2.99 13.54
CA GLU A 69 -3.87 4.44 13.41
C GLU A 69 -3.60 4.88 11.98
N PHE A 70 -4.43 5.79 11.48
CA PHE A 70 -4.29 6.40 10.15
C PHE A 70 -3.76 7.83 10.32
N TRP A 71 -2.68 8.15 9.63
CA TRP A 71 -1.98 9.44 9.72
C TRP A 71 -1.77 9.90 11.17
N PRO A 72 -1.14 9.09 12.05
CA PRO A 72 -0.81 9.57 13.38
C PRO A 72 0.24 10.67 13.27
N SER A 73 0.08 11.75 14.05
CA SER A 73 1.08 12.81 14.11
C SER A 73 2.05 12.51 15.26
N TRP A 74 3.25 12.03 14.93
CA TRP A 74 4.29 11.77 15.92
C TRP A 74 5.25 12.95 16.00
N THR A 75 5.57 13.38 17.23
CA THR A 75 6.59 14.42 17.44
C THR A 75 7.98 13.79 17.35
N SER A 76 8.83 14.33 16.47
CA SER A 76 10.26 14.01 16.42
C SER A 76 11.03 14.71 17.55
N LEU A 77 12.31 14.34 17.74
CA LEU A 77 13.20 15.00 18.71
C LEU A 77 13.38 16.49 18.42
N GLU A 78 13.20 16.92 17.17
CA GLU A 78 13.30 18.31 16.73
C GLU A 78 11.97 19.07 16.86
N GLY A 79 10.94 18.45 17.46
CA GLY A 79 9.61 19.03 17.62
C GLY A 79 8.78 19.09 16.32
N ARG A 80 9.29 18.56 15.21
CA ARG A 80 8.57 18.52 13.93
C ARG A 80 7.65 17.29 13.87
N PRO A 81 6.44 17.41 13.31
CA PRO A 81 5.57 16.26 13.11
C PRO A 81 6.17 15.32 12.06
N VAL A 82 6.09 14.02 12.33
CA VAL A 82 6.36 12.90 11.44
C VAL A 82 5.07 12.12 11.36
N GLU A 83 4.56 11.93 10.14
CA GLU A 83 3.21 11.42 9.90
C GLU A 83 3.27 10.27 8.90
N PRO A 84 3.44 9.02 9.37
CA PRO A 84 3.31 7.86 8.49
C PRO A 84 1.85 7.72 8.03
N ASP A 85 1.63 7.01 6.93
CA ASP A 85 0.28 6.78 6.42
C ASP A 85 -0.56 5.89 7.35
N VAL A 86 0.03 4.80 7.84
CA VAL A 86 -0.60 3.90 8.82
C VAL A 86 0.44 3.44 9.84
N ALA A 87 0.04 3.35 11.10
CA ALA A 87 0.79 2.66 12.14
C ALA A 87 -0.08 1.57 12.77
N ILE A 88 0.46 0.35 12.84
CA ILE A 88 -0.21 -0.80 13.44
C ILE A 88 0.63 -1.29 14.62
N THR A 89 0.10 -1.12 15.83
CA THR A 89 0.71 -1.60 17.07
C THR A 89 0.28 -3.03 17.33
N PHE A 90 1.26 -3.88 17.64
CA PHE A 90 1.09 -5.27 18.04
C PHE A 90 1.68 -5.49 19.44
N ASP A 91 1.46 -6.69 19.99
CA ASP A 91 1.98 -7.11 21.30
C ASP A 91 3.51 -7.03 21.45
N ASN A 92 4.25 -7.13 20.34
CA ASN A 92 5.71 -7.17 20.35
C ASN A 92 6.37 -6.11 19.47
N GLY A 93 5.63 -5.14 18.92
CA GLY A 93 6.22 -4.12 18.06
C GLY A 93 5.22 -3.23 17.33
N VAL A 94 5.72 -2.46 16.37
CA VAL A 94 4.91 -1.60 15.50
C VAL A 94 5.30 -1.77 14.04
N LEU A 95 4.31 -1.95 13.17
CA LEU A 95 4.46 -1.82 11.73
C LEU A 95 4.10 -0.41 11.32
N VAL A 96 5.01 0.26 10.61
CA VAL A 96 4.78 1.56 10.01
C VAL A 96 4.66 1.38 8.51
N VAL A 97 3.60 1.93 7.94
CA VAL A 97 3.30 1.87 6.52
C VAL A 97 3.53 3.24 5.91
N GLU A 98 4.29 3.28 4.83
CA GLU A 98 4.50 4.46 4.01
C GLU A 98 4.10 4.12 2.57
N ALA A 99 3.00 4.69 2.11
CA ALA A 99 2.43 4.41 0.81
C ALA A 99 2.81 5.46 -0.21
N LYS A 100 2.71 5.11 -1.49
CA LYS A 100 2.87 6.03 -2.62
C LYS A 100 1.75 5.81 -3.63
N ARG A 101 1.36 6.86 -4.35
CA ARG A 101 0.21 6.81 -5.28
C ARG A 101 0.34 5.74 -6.36
N PHE A 102 1.50 5.66 -7.02
CA PHE A 102 1.64 4.92 -8.26
C PHE A 102 2.61 3.75 -8.15
N ASP A 103 2.15 2.59 -8.63
CA ASP A 103 3.01 1.44 -8.84
C ASP A 103 4.03 1.76 -9.94
N ARG A 104 5.24 1.17 -9.85
CA ARG A 104 6.29 1.22 -10.87
C ARG A 104 6.93 2.59 -11.14
N ILE A 105 6.64 3.60 -10.32
CA ILE A 105 7.33 4.90 -10.31
C ILE A 105 8.32 4.92 -9.14
N ASN A 106 9.48 5.58 -9.25
CA ASN A 106 10.41 5.72 -8.12
C ASN A 106 10.09 7.00 -7.33
N SER A 107 9.17 6.92 -6.38
CA SER A 107 8.67 8.07 -5.58
C SER A 107 8.82 7.90 -4.07
N GLN A 108 9.29 6.73 -3.60
CA GLN A 108 9.62 6.53 -2.19
C GLN A 108 10.70 7.51 -1.72
N ASN A 109 10.54 8.04 -0.50
CA ASN A 109 11.47 9.00 0.11
C ASN A 109 12.26 8.34 1.25
N PRO A 110 13.55 8.02 1.05
CA PRO A 110 14.38 7.37 2.07
C PRO A 110 14.55 8.21 3.35
N GLU A 111 14.55 9.53 3.25
CA GLU A 111 14.69 10.41 4.41
C GLU A 111 13.42 10.39 5.28
N GLN A 112 12.24 10.33 4.64
CA GLN A 112 10.98 10.22 5.35
C GLN A 112 10.88 8.87 6.07
N ILE A 113 11.16 7.76 5.39
CA ILE A 113 11.16 6.43 5.99
C ILE A 113 12.16 6.35 7.17
N ALA A 114 13.35 6.94 7.02
CA ALA A 114 14.34 6.99 8.10
C ALA A 114 13.82 7.76 9.33
N LYS A 115 13.12 8.89 9.13
CA LYS A 115 12.52 9.65 10.23
C LYS A 115 11.39 8.89 10.91
N GLU A 116 10.51 8.25 10.13
CA GLU A 116 9.40 7.44 10.64
C GLU A 116 9.90 6.25 11.46
N TRP A 117 10.86 5.48 10.94
CA TRP A 117 11.48 4.39 11.68
C TRP A 117 12.12 4.89 12.97
N TRP A 118 12.92 5.96 12.90
CA TRP A 118 13.60 6.51 14.07
C TRP A 118 12.63 6.97 15.16
N VAL A 119 11.54 7.64 14.78
CA VAL A 119 10.52 8.11 15.74
C VAL A 119 9.72 6.93 16.32
N ALA A 120 9.52 5.87 15.53
CA ALA A 120 8.89 4.63 15.99
C ALA A 120 9.76 3.85 16.97
N THR A 121 11.09 3.82 16.82
CA THR A 121 11.98 3.11 17.78
C THR A 121 12.04 3.78 19.14
N GLN A 122 11.69 5.07 19.24
CA GLN A 122 11.52 5.74 20.54
C GLN A 122 10.22 5.35 21.25
N ARG A 123 9.30 4.67 20.56
CA ARG A 123 7.97 4.30 21.04
C ARG A 123 7.78 2.79 21.20
N SER A 124 8.57 2.00 20.49
CA SER A 124 8.47 0.55 20.43
C SER A 124 9.85 -0.09 20.35
N ALA A 125 10.03 -1.21 21.04
CA ALA A 125 11.28 -1.98 21.01
C ALA A 125 11.54 -2.63 19.64
N ARG A 126 10.48 -2.86 18.85
CA ARG A 126 10.57 -3.47 17.53
C ARG A 126 9.77 -2.68 16.52
N VAL A 127 10.38 -2.42 15.38
CA VAL A 127 9.81 -1.59 14.32
C VAL A 127 10.02 -2.29 12.98
N TRP A 128 8.93 -2.41 12.23
CA TRP A 128 8.96 -2.81 10.83
C TRP A 128 8.47 -1.67 9.96
N ILE A 129 9.06 -1.50 8.78
CA ILE A 129 8.56 -0.60 7.74
C ILE A 129 7.98 -1.44 6.61
N LEU A 130 6.77 -1.14 6.16
CA LEU A 130 6.22 -1.61 4.89
C LEU A 130 6.06 -0.43 3.93
N ALA A 131 6.94 -0.36 2.95
CA ALA A 131 6.79 0.58 1.84
C ALA A 131 5.75 0.05 0.85
N VAL A 132 4.72 0.83 0.57
CA VAL A 132 3.65 0.45 -0.37
C VAL A 132 3.78 1.25 -1.66
N SER A 133 3.93 0.55 -2.78
CA SER A 133 4.05 1.16 -4.10
C SER A 133 5.24 2.14 -4.21
N GLY A 134 5.32 2.92 -5.29
CA GLY A 134 6.36 3.95 -5.42
C GLY A 134 7.80 3.44 -5.59
N LEU A 135 7.97 2.18 -6.01
CA LEU A 135 9.23 1.65 -6.55
C LEU A 135 9.06 1.14 -7.98
N ARG A 136 10.15 1.24 -8.76
CA ARG A 136 10.25 0.62 -10.09
C ARG A 136 10.28 -0.90 -9.98
N ASP A 137 9.73 -1.57 -10.99
CA ASP A 137 9.75 -3.02 -11.14
C ASP A 137 11.15 -3.50 -11.57
N ARG A 138 12.09 -3.49 -10.62
CA ARG A 138 13.46 -4.01 -10.82
C ARG A 138 13.96 -4.67 -9.54
N PRO A 139 14.75 -5.77 -9.64
CA PRO A 139 15.20 -6.52 -8.47
C PRO A 139 15.94 -5.69 -7.41
N SER A 140 16.69 -4.67 -7.83
CA SER A 140 17.49 -3.84 -6.94
C SER A 140 16.74 -2.66 -6.30
N ALA A 141 15.47 -2.40 -6.65
CA ALA A 141 14.77 -1.21 -6.16
C ALA A 141 14.62 -1.19 -4.63
N VAL A 142 14.21 -2.32 -4.04
CA VAL A 142 14.04 -2.44 -2.58
C VAL A 142 15.39 -2.36 -1.87
N ALA A 143 16.42 -3.04 -2.40
CA ALA A 143 17.77 -2.98 -1.84
C ALA A 143 18.37 -1.57 -1.90
N ASP A 144 18.12 -0.83 -2.99
CA ASP A 144 18.54 0.56 -3.13
C ASP A 144 17.82 1.47 -2.13
N LEU A 145 16.50 1.30 -1.96
CA LEU A 145 15.72 2.04 -0.96
C LEU A 145 16.23 1.75 0.46
N ARG A 146 16.47 0.47 0.79
CA ARG A 146 17.05 0.07 2.08
C ARG A 146 18.38 0.76 2.33
N ARG A 147 19.31 0.69 1.36
CA ARG A 147 20.63 1.33 1.47
C ARG A 147 20.52 2.84 1.68
N GLN A 148 19.73 3.53 0.86
CA GLN A 148 19.55 4.98 0.97
C GLN A 148 18.91 5.37 2.32
N THR A 149 17.98 4.57 2.82
CA THR A 149 17.34 4.80 4.13
C THR A 149 18.33 4.61 5.27
N LEU A 150 19.16 3.56 5.22
CA LEU A 150 20.24 3.32 6.19
C LEU A 150 21.27 4.46 6.18
N ASP A 151 21.60 5.01 5.01
CA ASP A 151 22.48 6.18 4.91
C ASP A 151 21.87 7.42 5.58
N CYS A 152 20.56 7.62 5.46
CA CYS A 152 19.84 8.66 6.21
C CYS A 152 19.84 8.37 7.72
N LEU A 153 19.57 7.13 8.13
CA LEU A 153 19.54 6.71 9.53
C LEU A 153 20.88 6.91 10.22
N ARG A 154 22.01 6.62 9.56
CA ARG A 154 23.35 6.87 10.12
C ARG A 154 23.56 8.34 10.52
N ARG A 155 22.95 9.27 9.78
CA ARG A 155 23.01 10.72 10.10
C ARG A 155 22.12 11.08 11.29
N ILE A 156 20.97 10.41 11.44
CA ILE A 156 19.98 10.68 12.50
C ILE A 156 20.39 9.99 13.82
N ALA A 157 20.57 8.67 13.78
CA ALA A 157 20.79 7.82 14.95
C ALA A 157 22.23 7.88 15.49
N LYS A 158 23.19 8.32 14.68
CA LYS A 158 24.64 8.34 14.98
C LYS A 158 25.20 6.97 15.43
N THR A 159 24.48 5.90 15.12
CA THR A 159 24.79 4.50 15.45
C THR A 159 24.39 3.61 14.28
N ASP A 160 24.98 2.41 14.19
CA ASP A 160 24.60 1.47 13.15
C ASP A 160 23.31 0.74 13.53
N CYS A 161 22.26 0.98 12.77
CA CYS A 161 20.93 0.38 12.95
C CYS A 161 20.65 -0.71 11.88
N SER A 162 21.67 -1.13 11.12
CA SER A 162 21.46 -1.97 9.93
C SER A 162 20.83 -3.33 10.21
N ASN A 163 21.06 -3.90 11.40
CA ASN A 163 20.51 -5.19 11.80
C ASN A 163 19.07 -5.09 12.33
N ASP A 164 18.67 -3.93 12.85
CA ASP A 164 17.34 -3.72 13.45
C ASP A 164 16.35 -3.09 12.46
N PHE A 165 16.85 -2.57 11.34
CA PHE A 165 16.02 -1.97 10.31
C PHE A 165 15.41 -3.05 9.42
N HIS A 166 14.11 -3.30 9.54
CA HIS A 166 13.37 -4.24 8.71
C HIS A 166 12.50 -3.51 7.69
N LEU A 167 12.76 -3.71 6.40
CA LEU A 167 12.04 -3.08 5.30
C LEU A 167 11.36 -4.13 4.43
N GLY A 168 10.03 -4.09 4.43
CA GLY A 168 9.16 -4.79 3.50
C GLY A 168 8.70 -3.88 2.37
N TYR A 169 8.23 -4.50 1.29
CA TYR A 169 7.68 -3.80 0.13
C TYR A 169 6.52 -4.59 -0.49
N GLY A 170 5.47 -3.87 -0.89
CA GLY A 170 4.39 -4.41 -1.72
C GLY A 170 3.80 -3.34 -2.64
N SER A 171 3.49 -3.70 -3.89
CA SER A 171 2.66 -2.83 -4.73
C SER A 171 1.20 -2.86 -4.29
N TRP A 172 0.38 -1.88 -4.70
CA TRP A 172 -1.06 -1.92 -4.42
C TRP A 172 -1.71 -3.19 -4.96
N ARG A 173 -1.35 -3.54 -6.21
CA ARG A 173 -1.80 -4.78 -6.84
C ARG A 173 -1.30 -6.03 -6.11
N GLY A 174 -0.03 -6.06 -5.71
CA GLY A 174 0.57 -7.19 -5.02
C GLY A 174 -0.07 -7.44 -3.65
N LEU A 175 -0.36 -6.38 -2.91
CA LEU A 175 -1.10 -6.48 -1.64
C LEU A 175 -2.52 -7.01 -1.85
N TYR A 176 -3.23 -6.54 -2.87
CA TYR A 176 -4.53 -7.10 -3.22
C TYR A 176 -4.45 -8.58 -3.59
N ASP A 177 -3.49 -8.97 -4.43
CA ASP A 177 -3.32 -10.37 -4.85
C ASP A 177 -3.01 -11.28 -3.64
N LEU A 178 -2.19 -10.76 -2.69
CA LEU A 178 -1.93 -11.42 -1.41
C LEU A 178 -3.19 -11.56 -0.56
N MET A 179 -3.98 -10.49 -0.41
CA MET A 179 -5.27 -10.56 0.29
C MET A 179 -6.20 -11.61 -0.34
N ASN A 180 -6.31 -11.63 -1.66
CA ASN A 180 -7.14 -12.59 -2.39
C ASN A 180 -6.70 -14.04 -2.14
N ARG A 181 -5.39 -14.28 -2.17
CA ARG A 181 -4.80 -15.58 -1.86
C ARG A 181 -5.05 -16.01 -0.40
N VAL A 182 -4.92 -15.09 0.55
CA VAL A 182 -5.01 -15.39 1.99
C VAL A 182 -6.45 -15.58 2.45
N LEU A 183 -7.38 -14.76 1.95
CA LEU A 183 -8.77 -14.81 2.40
C LEU A 183 -9.55 -15.96 1.76
N GLY A 184 -9.21 -16.32 0.52
CA GLY A 184 -9.97 -17.30 -0.25
C GLY A 184 -11.38 -16.79 -0.60
N GLY A 185 -11.76 -16.92 -1.87
CA GLY A 185 -13.06 -16.42 -2.36
C GLY A 185 -14.28 -17.25 -1.94
N GLU A 186 -14.15 -18.17 -0.99
CA GLU A 186 -15.22 -19.12 -0.64
C GLU A 186 -16.32 -18.47 0.20
N ARG A 187 -15.94 -17.59 1.15
CA ARG A 187 -16.89 -16.92 2.04
C ARG A 187 -17.50 -15.67 1.40
N PRO A 188 -18.83 -15.46 1.48
CA PRO A 188 -19.47 -14.27 0.90
C PRO A 188 -18.90 -12.93 1.40
N GLU A 189 -18.56 -12.84 2.68
CA GLU A 189 -17.95 -11.66 3.30
C GLU A 189 -16.55 -11.37 2.76
N HIS A 190 -15.73 -12.40 2.53
CA HIS A 190 -14.42 -12.25 1.91
C HIS A 190 -14.55 -11.79 0.46
N ARG A 191 -15.52 -12.33 -0.29
CA ARG A 191 -15.79 -11.88 -1.66
C ARG A 191 -16.21 -10.42 -1.73
N ARG A 192 -17.06 -9.95 -0.81
CA ARG A 192 -17.46 -8.54 -0.75
C ARG A 192 -16.27 -7.65 -0.40
N LEU A 193 -15.48 -8.03 0.61
CA LEU A 193 -14.28 -7.30 1.00
C LEU A 193 -13.29 -7.16 -0.17
N LEU A 194 -13.03 -8.27 -0.88
CA LEU A 194 -12.14 -8.29 -2.04
C LEU A 194 -12.69 -7.46 -3.19
N ALA A 195 -13.99 -7.54 -3.47
CA ALA A 195 -14.63 -6.69 -4.49
C ALA A 195 -14.50 -5.20 -4.13
N ASP A 196 -14.79 -4.82 -2.88
CA ASP A 196 -14.68 -3.44 -2.41
C ASP A 196 -13.25 -2.90 -2.54
N VAL A 197 -12.25 -3.68 -2.13
CA VAL A 197 -10.83 -3.28 -2.26
C VAL A 197 -10.44 -3.19 -3.73
N ARG A 198 -10.82 -4.16 -4.56
CA ARG A 198 -10.52 -4.15 -6.00
C ARG A 198 -11.11 -2.93 -6.69
N ASP A 199 -12.39 -2.68 -6.48
CA ASP A 199 -13.13 -1.61 -7.16
C ASP A 199 -12.62 -0.25 -6.66
N GLY A 200 -12.32 -0.13 -5.36
CA GLY A 200 -11.68 1.05 -4.78
C GLY A 200 -10.29 1.32 -5.37
N LEU A 201 -9.39 0.32 -5.38
CA LEU A 201 -8.06 0.47 -5.98
C LEU A 201 -8.14 0.78 -7.49
N GLY A 202 -9.08 0.19 -8.20
CA GLY A 202 -9.37 0.50 -9.61
C GLY A 202 -9.74 1.97 -9.81
N ALA A 203 -10.58 2.53 -8.93
CA ALA A 203 -10.92 3.96 -8.94
C ALA A 203 -9.71 4.86 -8.65
N HIS A 204 -8.67 4.36 -7.98
CA HIS A 204 -7.40 5.05 -7.76
C HIS A 204 -6.39 4.88 -8.92
N GLY A 205 -6.78 4.20 -10.00
CA GLY A 205 -5.92 3.98 -11.17
C GLY A 205 -4.94 2.83 -11.02
N VAL A 206 -5.12 1.96 -10.02
CA VAL A 206 -4.35 0.71 -9.91
C VAL A 206 -4.91 -0.30 -10.93
N PRO A 207 -4.09 -0.85 -11.83
CA PRO A 207 -4.55 -1.80 -12.82
C PRO A 207 -4.91 -3.14 -12.17
N MET A 208 -6.21 -3.41 -12.04
CA MET A 208 -6.74 -4.65 -11.44
C MET A 208 -6.92 -5.79 -12.45
N SER A 209 -6.98 -5.49 -13.74
CA SER A 209 -6.92 -6.50 -14.79
C SER A 209 -5.46 -6.91 -15.05
N PRO A 210 -5.18 -8.18 -15.39
CA PRO A 210 -3.86 -8.54 -15.90
C PRO A 210 -3.57 -7.72 -17.17
N PRO A 211 -2.31 -7.31 -17.42
CA PRO A 211 -1.94 -6.68 -18.67
C PRO A 211 -2.23 -7.67 -19.81
N VAL A 212 -3.03 -7.24 -20.79
CA VAL A 212 -3.21 -8.00 -22.02
C VAL A 212 -2.13 -7.56 -22.98
N TRP A 213 -1.29 -8.48 -23.44
CA TRP A 213 -0.25 -8.13 -24.39
C TRP A 213 -0.86 -7.84 -25.76
N LEU A 214 -0.28 -6.90 -26.51
CA LEU A 214 -0.78 -6.54 -27.84
C LEU A 214 -0.90 -7.78 -28.75
N VAL A 215 0.02 -8.73 -28.63
CA VAL A 215 -0.01 -10.00 -29.38
C VAL A 215 -1.23 -10.87 -29.02
N GLU A 216 -1.71 -10.82 -27.78
CA GLU A 216 -2.91 -11.54 -27.32
C GLU A 216 -4.18 -10.83 -27.81
N LEU A 217 -4.18 -9.50 -27.88
CA LEU A 217 -5.26 -8.71 -28.48
C LEU A 217 -5.37 -8.94 -29.99
N LEU A 218 -4.25 -9.09 -30.69
CA LEU A 218 -4.21 -9.36 -32.13
C LEU A 218 -4.67 -10.78 -32.49
N GLY A 219 -4.60 -11.72 -31.55
CA GLY A 219 -5.12 -13.08 -31.69
C GLY A 219 -6.58 -13.26 -31.25
N ALA A 220 -7.16 -12.27 -30.57
CA ALA A 220 -8.53 -12.34 -30.09
C ALA A 220 -9.53 -11.96 -31.21
N PRO A 221 -10.63 -12.71 -31.40
CA PRO A 221 -11.67 -12.31 -32.33
C PRO A 221 -12.22 -10.93 -31.91
N TRP A 222 -12.37 -10.02 -32.87
CA TRP A 222 -12.80 -8.62 -32.66
C TRP A 222 -14.01 -8.46 -31.73
N ALA A 223 -14.93 -9.44 -31.71
CA ALA A 223 -16.09 -9.46 -30.83
C ALA A 223 -15.75 -9.50 -29.32
N ALA A 224 -14.61 -10.07 -28.94
CA ALA A 224 -14.13 -10.15 -27.55
C ALA A 224 -13.49 -8.84 -27.05
N LEU A 225 -13.24 -7.88 -27.94
CA LEU A 225 -12.59 -6.61 -27.64
C LEU A 225 -13.58 -5.44 -27.48
N ARG A 226 -14.89 -5.70 -27.64
CA ARG A 226 -15.90 -4.67 -27.37
C ARG A 226 -16.14 -4.57 -25.85
N PRO A 227 -16.07 -3.37 -25.25
CA PRO A 227 -16.67 -3.14 -23.96
C PRO A 227 -18.15 -3.53 -24.04
N SER A 228 -18.67 -4.24 -23.05
CA SER A 228 -20.09 -4.55 -22.95
C SER A 228 -20.87 -3.23 -23.04
N GLN A 229 -21.57 -3.02 -24.15
CA GLN A 229 -22.39 -1.82 -24.33
C GLN A 229 -23.54 -1.87 -23.32
N GLY A 230 -23.40 -1.07 -22.26
CA GLY A 230 -24.53 -0.52 -21.54
C GLY A 230 -25.09 0.66 -22.32
N SER A 231 -26.39 0.59 -22.62
CA SER A 231 -27.26 1.59 -23.23
C SER A 231 -26.92 2.09 -24.65
N GLU A 232 -27.79 1.72 -25.58
CA GLU A 232 -28.00 2.34 -26.88
C GLU A 232 -28.10 3.87 -26.78
N ASN A 233 -27.36 4.57 -27.63
CA ASN A 233 -27.83 5.82 -28.20
C ASN A 233 -27.40 5.86 -29.66
N ALA A 234 -28.40 5.72 -30.52
CA ALA A 234 -28.28 5.85 -31.96
C ALA A 234 -27.88 7.29 -32.32
N PHE A 235 -26.86 7.43 -33.17
CA PHE A 235 -26.62 8.66 -33.93
C PHE A 235 -27.03 8.43 -35.39
N PRO A 236 -27.75 9.36 -36.03
CA PRO A 236 -28.26 9.17 -37.38
C PRO A 236 -27.14 9.37 -38.41
N LEU A 237 -27.16 8.51 -39.42
CA LEU A 237 -26.36 8.64 -40.65
C LEU A 237 -26.87 9.85 -41.42
N TRP A 238 -25.98 10.80 -41.72
CA TRP A 238 -26.23 11.84 -42.71
C TRP A 238 -26.02 11.24 -44.10
N SER A 239 -27.05 11.35 -44.93
CA SER A 239 -27.07 11.09 -46.37
C SER A 239 -26.33 12.18 -47.14
#